data_AF-A0A6I4Z5Y4-F1
#
_entry.id   AF-A0A6I4Z5Y4-F1
#
_cell.length_a   1.000
_cell.length_b   1.000
_cell.length_c   1.000
_cell.angle_alpha   90.00
_cell.angle_beta   90.00
_cell.angle_gamma   90.00
#
_symmetry.space_group_name_H-M   'P 1'
#
loop_
_entity.id
_entity.type
_entity.pdbx_description
1 polymer ?
#
loop_
_entity_poly.entity_id
_entity_poly.type
_entity_poly.pdbx_seq_one_letter_code
_entity_poly.pdbx_strand_id
1 'polypeptide(L)'
;MSDYEPRTTLSAVPNSFSRKQLKVIFHMVNLDNSRETLTLDVGHRIKAHISKMGMKSGAQLELTIEGIQQFYMDRLSHIQDNNVDDNNATLRDPSKTTVTVLAGEEGKQTFISVFYGVITEAFASFSGGSSTFKVKASTINLLAKTLSPPYSRRGSVLVSSLLADICKRAGIILVDHGGWKNRTLTNHYGEGTALTQISKIIAAVKSTFNYIPFPLTENDKGISPIGELHIWGPHYNEERDDEEQIKNDQNIPIISSATGMIGYPEYSPSGINFFTLFRPDLSFYKPVYIDSAYIPGAWQLVKGAKTNQDGQKIQAANKNFDGLWLPKRIDYYLTSEVADPVAFKPDGPDGGNWFTYVECQRSDVSPAYVPKDKPKDDKDKKK
;
A
#
# COMPACT_ATOMS: atom_id res chain seq x y z
N MET A 1 -21.46 17.54 48.76
CA MET A 1 -21.81 18.16 47.47
C MET A 1 -20.53 18.26 46.65
N SER A 2 -20.37 17.31 45.73
CA SER A 2 -19.45 17.35 44.59
C SER A 2 -19.70 16.06 43.83
N ASP A 3 -20.58 16.18 42.85
CA ASP A 3 -21.08 15.10 41.99
C ASP A 3 -19.95 14.41 41.24
N TYR A 4 -19.92 13.08 41.32
CA TYR A 4 -19.13 12.25 40.44
C TYR A 4 -20.09 11.64 39.42
N GLU A 5 -20.34 12.35 38.32
CA GLU A 5 -21.05 11.77 37.18
C GLU A 5 -20.12 10.82 36.42
N PRO A 6 -20.52 9.55 36.18
CA PRO A 6 -19.78 8.68 35.29
C PRO A 6 -19.97 9.15 33.84
N ARG A 7 -18.85 9.47 33.18
CA ARG A 7 -18.81 9.84 31.77
C ARG A 7 -19.43 8.72 30.90
N THR A 8 -20.29 9.19 30.02
CA THR A 8 -21.07 8.52 29.00
C THR A 8 -20.27 7.47 28.20
N THR A 9 -20.88 6.29 28.12
CA THR A 9 -20.63 5.12 27.26
C THR A 9 -19.63 5.29 26.12
N LEU A 10 -18.48 4.62 26.25
CA LEU A 10 -17.68 4.11 25.13
C LEU A 10 -18.60 3.32 24.18
N SER A 11 -18.51 3.58 22.87
CA SER A 11 -19.27 2.82 21.88
C SER A 11 -18.94 1.33 22.04
N ALA A 12 -19.99 0.51 22.16
CA ALA A 12 -19.87 -0.92 22.34
C ALA A 12 -19.11 -1.52 21.16
N VAL A 13 -18.03 -2.27 21.46
CA VAL A 13 -17.42 -3.21 20.53
C VAL A 13 -18.52 -4.20 20.11
N PRO A 14 -18.79 -4.42 18.82
CA PRO A 14 -19.86 -5.32 18.41
C PRO A 14 -19.56 -6.77 18.85
N ASN A 15 -20.37 -7.26 19.79
CA ASN A 15 -20.34 -8.61 20.37
C ASN A 15 -20.88 -9.72 19.44
N SER A 16 -20.78 -9.58 18.12
CA SER A 16 -21.23 -10.62 17.18
C SER A 16 -20.05 -11.17 16.38
N PHE A 17 -19.72 -12.44 16.58
CA PHE A 17 -18.81 -13.18 15.69
C PHE A 17 -19.49 -13.33 14.32
N SER A 18 -19.20 -12.39 13.42
CA SER A 18 -19.58 -12.49 12.01
C SER A 18 -18.57 -13.38 11.27
N ARG A 19 -19.03 -14.38 10.54
CA ARG A 19 -18.13 -15.15 9.68
C ARG A 19 -17.56 -14.23 8.60
N LYS A 20 -16.23 -14.22 8.45
CA LYS A 20 -15.57 -13.40 7.44
C LYS A 20 -15.72 -14.03 6.06
N GLN A 21 -15.79 -13.19 5.03
CA GLN A 21 -16.00 -13.63 3.64
C GLN A 21 -15.07 -12.88 2.69
N LEU A 22 -14.51 -13.61 1.74
CA LEU A 22 -13.86 -13.06 0.55
C LEU A 22 -14.77 -13.26 -0.65
N LYS A 23 -14.84 -12.23 -1.49
CA LYS A 23 -15.45 -12.28 -2.82
C LYS A 23 -14.38 -11.93 -3.85
N VAL A 24 -14.25 -12.75 -4.88
CA VAL A 24 -13.27 -12.56 -5.95
C VAL A 24 -14.02 -12.36 -7.25
N ILE A 25 -13.66 -11.32 -8.00
CA ILE A 25 -14.28 -11.00 -9.28
C ILE A 25 -13.18 -10.99 -10.34
N PHE A 26 -13.27 -11.90 -11.29
CA PHE A 26 -12.42 -11.94 -12.48
C PHE A 26 -13.11 -11.19 -13.60
N HIS A 27 -12.43 -10.19 -14.16
CA HIS A 27 -12.87 -9.47 -15.35
C HIS A 27 -12.05 -9.96 -16.53
N MET A 28 -12.62 -10.90 -17.27
CA MET A 28 -11.99 -11.60 -18.38
C MET A 28 -12.23 -10.83 -19.69
N VAL A 29 -11.22 -10.88 -20.56
CA VAL A 29 -11.32 -10.39 -21.95
C VAL A 29 -11.09 -11.58 -22.88
N ASN A 30 -12.09 -11.89 -23.71
CA ASN A 30 -12.08 -13.01 -24.65
C ASN A 30 -11.34 -12.67 -25.95
N LEU A 31 -11.12 -13.67 -26.83
CA LEU A 31 -10.47 -13.53 -28.15
C LEU A 31 -11.14 -12.50 -29.07
N ASP A 32 -12.45 -12.36 -28.97
CA ASP A 32 -13.25 -11.39 -29.71
C ASP A 32 -13.27 -10.00 -29.06
N ASN A 33 -12.45 -9.76 -28.03
CA ASN A 33 -12.48 -8.59 -27.14
C ASN A 33 -13.80 -8.40 -26.36
N SER A 34 -14.70 -9.40 -26.35
CA SER A 34 -15.85 -9.37 -25.44
C SER A 34 -15.35 -9.48 -24.00
N ARG A 35 -16.09 -8.82 -23.09
CA ARG A 35 -15.78 -8.83 -21.65
C ARG A 35 -16.76 -9.74 -20.95
N GLU A 36 -16.25 -10.54 -20.03
CA GLU A 36 -17.04 -11.42 -19.18
C GLU A 36 -16.56 -11.33 -17.74
N THR A 37 -17.51 -11.43 -16.82
CA THR A 37 -17.23 -11.37 -15.38
C THR A 37 -17.51 -12.74 -14.76
N LEU A 38 -16.53 -13.29 -14.03
CA LEU A 38 -16.74 -14.42 -13.13
C LEU A 38 -16.65 -13.94 -11.69
N THR A 39 -17.74 -14.09 -10.93
CA THR A 39 -17.77 -13.79 -9.49
C THR A 39 -17.74 -15.09 -8.71
N LEU A 40 -16.78 -15.21 -7.79
CA LEU A 40 -16.68 -16.28 -6.82
C LEU A 40 -16.96 -15.70 -5.43
N ASP A 41 -18.00 -16.22 -4.78
CA ASP A 41 -18.46 -15.76 -3.48
C ASP A 41 -18.51 -16.89 -2.44
N VAL A 42 -19.71 -17.30 -2.00
CA VAL A 42 -19.89 -18.31 -0.95
C VAL A 42 -19.57 -19.70 -1.52
N GLY A 43 -19.01 -20.59 -0.70
CA GLY A 43 -18.75 -21.98 -1.10
C GLY A 43 -17.36 -22.23 -1.69
N HIS A 44 -16.52 -21.20 -1.80
CA HIS A 44 -15.13 -21.34 -2.20
C HIS A 44 -14.17 -21.11 -1.02
N ARG A 45 -13.13 -21.94 -0.93
CA ARG A 45 -12.02 -21.70 0.00
C ARG A 45 -11.01 -20.80 -0.69
N ILE A 46 -10.88 -19.59 -0.19
CA ILE A 46 -10.09 -18.53 -0.79
C ILE A 46 -9.02 -18.13 0.21
N LYS A 47 -7.77 -18.08 -0.23
CA LYS A 47 -6.63 -17.52 0.51
C LYS A 47 -6.04 -16.40 -0.35
N ALA A 48 -6.04 -15.19 0.18
CA ALA A 48 -5.48 -14.01 -0.46
C ALA A 48 -4.37 -13.45 0.41
N HIS A 49 -3.17 -13.35 -0.17
CA HIS A 49 -2.05 -12.61 0.37
C HIS A 49 -1.82 -11.38 -0.52
N ILE A 50 -1.99 -10.19 0.05
CA ILE A 50 -1.87 -8.92 -0.68
C ILE A 50 -0.73 -8.13 -0.08
N SER A 51 0.32 -7.88 -0.86
CA SER A 51 1.46 -7.07 -0.44
C SER A 51 1.45 -5.70 -1.09
N LYS A 52 1.44 -4.63 -0.30
CA LYS A 52 1.45 -3.23 -0.75
C LYS A 52 2.79 -2.60 -0.41
N MET A 53 3.65 -2.40 -1.42
CA MET A 53 5.00 -1.85 -1.24
C MET A 53 5.20 -0.49 -1.94
N GLY A 54 4.18 0.02 -2.62
CA GLY A 54 4.22 1.29 -3.35
C GLY A 54 5.20 1.26 -4.53
N MET A 55 5.51 2.44 -5.08
CA MET A 55 6.51 2.63 -6.12
C MET A 55 6.30 1.73 -7.36
N LYS A 56 7.39 1.32 -8.01
CA LYS A 56 7.37 0.43 -9.18
C LYS A 56 6.91 -0.99 -8.87
N SER A 57 6.87 -1.38 -7.59
CA SER A 57 6.34 -2.68 -7.17
C SER A 57 4.82 -2.67 -7.07
N GLY A 58 4.22 -1.52 -6.75
CA GLY A 58 2.77 -1.39 -6.56
C GLY A 58 2.26 -2.30 -5.45
N ALA A 59 1.04 -2.82 -5.63
CA ALA A 59 0.53 -3.91 -4.83
C ALA A 59 0.52 -5.22 -5.64
N GLN A 60 0.85 -6.32 -4.97
CA GLN A 60 0.87 -7.68 -5.50
C GLN A 60 -0.19 -8.51 -4.78
N LEU A 61 -0.81 -9.43 -5.51
CA LEU A 61 -1.75 -10.42 -4.99
C LEU A 61 -1.21 -11.80 -5.29
N GLU A 62 -1.24 -12.67 -4.28
CA GLU A 62 -1.17 -14.11 -4.41
C GLU A 62 -2.48 -14.70 -3.90
N LEU A 63 -3.18 -15.40 -4.77
CA LEU A 63 -4.51 -15.93 -4.51
C LEU A 63 -4.52 -17.43 -4.75
N THR A 64 -5.06 -18.19 -3.80
CA THR A 64 -5.32 -19.63 -3.95
C THR A 64 -6.80 -19.87 -3.71
N ILE A 65 -7.45 -20.59 -4.63
CA ILE A 65 -8.88 -20.87 -4.57
C ILE A 65 -9.12 -22.37 -4.73
N GLU A 66 -9.84 -22.98 -3.81
CA GLU A 66 -10.33 -24.36 -3.91
C GLU A 66 -11.82 -24.36 -4.25
N GLY A 67 -12.26 -25.39 -4.99
CA GLY A 67 -13.68 -25.59 -5.32
C GLY A 67 -14.17 -24.81 -6.54
N ILE A 68 -13.28 -24.31 -7.40
CA ILE A 68 -13.64 -23.79 -8.72
C ILE A 68 -13.91 -24.97 -9.67
N GLN A 69 -14.93 -24.85 -10.52
CA GLN A 69 -15.18 -25.86 -11.56
C GLN A 69 -14.02 -25.92 -12.58
N GLN A 70 -13.70 -27.12 -13.04
CA GLN A 70 -12.62 -27.37 -14.00
C GLN A 70 -12.70 -26.46 -15.24
N PHE A 71 -13.90 -26.26 -15.78
CA PHE A 71 -14.14 -25.37 -16.92
C PHE A 71 -13.57 -23.96 -16.70
N TYR A 72 -13.82 -23.35 -15.53
CA TYR A 72 -13.31 -22.02 -15.22
C TYR A 72 -11.80 -22.04 -14.91
N MET A 73 -11.28 -23.12 -14.32
CA MET A 73 -9.83 -23.27 -14.09
C MET A 73 -9.06 -23.33 -15.41
N ASP A 74 -9.52 -24.12 -16.38
CA ASP A 74 -8.88 -24.24 -17.69
C ASP A 74 -8.92 -22.90 -18.44
N ARG A 75 -10.08 -22.24 -18.39
CA ARG A 75 -10.28 -20.95 -19.06
C ARG A 75 -9.43 -19.84 -18.46
N LEU A 76 -9.37 -19.72 -17.12
CA LEU A 76 -8.58 -18.68 -16.45
C LEU A 76 -7.07 -18.99 -16.46
N SER A 77 -6.67 -20.25 -16.64
CA SER A 77 -5.26 -20.62 -16.84
C SER A 77 -4.72 -20.09 -18.18
N HIS A 78 -5.61 -19.78 -19.13
CA HIS A 78 -5.24 -19.17 -20.38
C HIS A 78 -5.19 -17.64 -20.26
N ILE A 79 -4.00 -17.11 -19.97
CA ILE A 79 -3.74 -15.66 -19.94
C ILE A 79 -3.55 -15.16 -21.38
N GLN A 80 -4.65 -14.78 -22.00
CA GLN A 80 -4.82 -14.58 -23.44
C GLN A 80 -4.16 -13.31 -24.05
N ASP A 81 -3.19 -12.70 -23.37
CA ASP A 81 -2.38 -11.62 -23.95
C ASP A 81 -0.89 -11.74 -23.55
N ASN A 82 -0.47 -12.88 -22.99
CA ASN A 82 0.96 -13.22 -22.89
C ASN A 82 1.49 -13.64 -24.28
N ASN A 83 1.18 -12.87 -25.33
CA ASN A 83 1.83 -13.05 -26.61
C ASN A 83 3.33 -12.86 -26.37
N VAL A 84 4.04 -13.90 -26.74
CA VAL A 84 5.48 -13.92 -26.72
C VAL A 84 5.90 -13.09 -27.93
N ASP A 85 6.78 -12.11 -27.74
CA ASP A 85 7.40 -11.43 -28.89
C ASP A 85 8.07 -12.52 -29.76
N ASP A 86 7.72 -12.58 -31.05
CA ASP A 86 8.26 -13.56 -32.00
C ASP A 86 9.82 -13.55 -32.03
N ASN A 87 10.44 -12.45 -31.60
CA ASN A 87 11.89 -12.29 -31.51
C ASN A 87 12.45 -12.52 -30.10
N ASN A 88 11.61 -12.59 -29.07
CA ASN A 88 12.05 -12.82 -27.69
C ASN A 88 11.01 -13.56 -26.84
N ALA A 89 11.28 -14.86 -26.64
CA ALA A 89 10.51 -15.79 -25.82
C ALA A 89 10.19 -15.32 -24.38
N THR A 90 10.91 -14.32 -23.88
CA THR A 90 10.83 -13.81 -22.51
C THR A 90 10.01 -12.52 -22.37
N LEU A 91 9.67 -11.85 -23.47
CA LEU A 91 8.80 -10.67 -23.45
C LEU A 91 7.35 -11.13 -23.52
N ARG A 92 6.58 -10.84 -22.47
CA ARG A 92 5.14 -11.13 -22.40
C ARG A 92 4.40 -9.82 -22.21
N ASP A 93 3.44 -9.56 -23.09
CA ASP A 93 2.51 -8.47 -22.88
C ASP A 93 1.66 -8.75 -21.62
N PRO A 94 1.43 -7.76 -20.76
CA PRO A 94 0.64 -7.98 -19.57
C PRO A 94 -0.82 -8.29 -19.94
N SER A 95 -1.44 -9.26 -19.25
CA SER A 95 -2.82 -9.71 -19.48
C SER A 95 -3.86 -8.60 -19.48
N LYS A 96 -4.85 -8.61 -20.38
CA LYS A 96 -6.04 -7.74 -20.27
C LYS A 96 -7.01 -8.18 -19.17
N THR A 97 -6.89 -9.40 -18.66
CA THR A 97 -7.71 -9.90 -17.55
C THR A 97 -7.27 -9.28 -16.23
N THR A 98 -8.24 -8.81 -15.46
CA THR A 98 -8.02 -8.24 -14.12
C THR A 98 -8.77 -9.02 -13.06
N VAL A 99 -8.35 -8.86 -11.80
CA VAL A 99 -8.99 -9.46 -10.64
C VAL A 99 -9.24 -8.41 -9.57
N THR A 100 -10.44 -8.45 -8.98
CA THR A 100 -10.82 -7.65 -7.81
C THR A 100 -11.01 -8.60 -6.62
N VAL A 101 -10.40 -8.27 -5.48
CA VAL A 101 -10.61 -8.98 -4.23
C VAL A 101 -11.34 -8.06 -3.26
N LEU A 102 -12.47 -8.56 -2.78
CA LEU A 102 -13.38 -7.87 -1.89
C LEU A 102 -13.41 -8.61 -0.54
N ALA A 103 -13.26 -7.86 0.55
CA ALA A 103 -13.23 -8.35 1.90
C ALA A 103 -14.46 -7.87 2.67
N GLY A 104 -15.20 -8.78 3.31
CA GLY A 104 -16.41 -8.46 4.04
C GLY A 104 -16.81 -9.55 5.03
N GLU A 105 -18.09 -9.57 5.36
CA GLU A 105 -18.69 -10.53 6.28
C GLU A 105 -19.81 -11.28 5.57
N GLU A 106 -19.94 -12.57 5.86
CA GLU A 106 -20.99 -13.42 5.28
C GLU A 106 -22.37 -12.85 5.60
N GLY A 107 -23.23 -12.77 4.58
CA GLY A 107 -24.58 -12.23 4.70
C GLY A 107 -24.66 -10.70 4.72
N LYS A 108 -23.52 -9.97 4.75
CA LYS A 108 -23.53 -8.50 4.57
C LYS A 108 -23.33 -8.12 3.11
N GLN A 109 -24.00 -7.06 2.68
CA GLN A 109 -23.85 -6.51 1.33
C GLN A 109 -22.61 -5.61 1.20
N THR A 110 -22.09 -5.10 2.32
CA THR A 110 -20.95 -4.18 2.34
C THR A 110 -19.64 -4.96 2.29
N PHE A 111 -18.97 -4.89 1.13
CA PHE A 111 -17.60 -5.37 0.96
C PHE A 111 -16.66 -4.19 0.72
N ILE A 112 -15.42 -4.33 1.18
CA ILE A 112 -14.34 -3.37 0.95
C ILE A 112 -13.41 -3.95 -0.11
N SER A 113 -13.08 -3.16 -1.14
CA SER A 113 -12.07 -3.57 -2.12
C SER A 113 -10.68 -3.49 -1.50
N VAL A 114 -10.01 -4.64 -1.40
CA VAL A 114 -8.67 -4.76 -0.82
C VAL A 114 -7.58 -4.87 -1.88
N PHE A 115 -7.95 -5.28 -3.10
CA PHE A 115 -7.05 -5.38 -4.24
C PHE A 115 -7.82 -5.26 -5.56
N TYR A 116 -7.21 -4.58 -6.53
CA TYR A 116 -7.62 -4.62 -7.94
C TYR A 116 -6.38 -4.50 -8.83
N GLY A 117 -6.18 -5.44 -9.74
CA GLY A 117 -4.97 -5.47 -10.56
C GLY A 117 -5.03 -6.42 -11.74
N VAL A 118 -3.99 -6.38 -12.57
CA VAL A 118 -3.83 -7.23 -13.76
C VAL A 118 -3.26 -8.57 -13.37
N ILE A 119 -3.87 -9.65 -13.87
CA ILE A 119 -3.36 -11.01 -13.66
C ILE A 119 -2.07 -11.20 -14.45
N THR A 120 -1.01 -11.65 -13.77
CA THR A 120 0.30 -11.93 -14.39
C THR A 120 0.54 -13.42 -14.54
N GLU A 121 -0.03 -14.23 -13.65
CA GLU A 121 0.11 -15.68 -13.66
C GLU A 121 -1.19 -16.30 -13.12
N ALA A 122 -1.65 -17.38 -13.74
CA ALA A 122 -2.86 -18.08 -13.34
C ALA A 122 -2.80 -19.52 -13.84
N PHE A 123 -3.00 -20.50 -12.96
CA PHE A 123 -2.93 -21.92 -13.33
C PHE A 123 -3.68 -22.82 -12.34
N ALA A 124 -4.22 -23.91 -12.87
CA ALA A 124 -4.71 -25.03 -12.08
C ALA A 124 -3.54 -25.85 -11.50
N SER A 125 -3.61 -26.15 -10.20
CA SER A 125 -2.63 -26.94 -9.48
C SER A 125 -3.32 -28.15 -8.84
N PHE A 126 -2.86 -29.34 -9.23
CA PHE A 126 -3.38 -30.64 -8.77
C PHE A 126 -2.39 -31.37 -7.83
N SER A 127 -1.41 -30.63 -7.29
CA SER A 127 -0.32 -31.23 -6.51
C SER A 127 -0.69 -31.53 -5.06
N GLY A 128 -1.66 -30.83 -4.50
CA GLY A 128 -2.28 -31.18 -3.21
C GLY A 128 -3.48 -32.10 -3.47
N GLY A 129 -3.89 -32.91 -2.50
CA GLY A 129 -5.00 -33.87 -2.66
C GLY A 129 -6.35 -33.27 -3.13
N SER A 130 -6.47 -31.94 -3.18
CA SER A 130 -7.55 -31.19 -3.83
C SER A 130 -7.02 -30.30 -4.96
N SER A 131 -7.83 -30.12 -6.01
CA SER A 131 -7.53 -29.15 -7.07
C SER A 131 -7.63 -27.72 -6.54
N THR A 132 -6.59 -26.93 -6.79
CA THR A 132 -6.52 -25.52 -6.42
C THR A 132 -6.23 -24.67 -7.63
N PHE A 133 -6.80 -23.48 -7.68
CA PHE A 133 -6.50 -22.48 -8.70
C PHE A 133 -5.62 -21.39 -8.08
N LYS A 134 -4.44 -21.18 -8.67
CA LYS A 134 -3.46 -20.20 -8.19
C LYS A 134 -3.43 -19.01 -9.12
N VAL A 135 -3.42 -17.80 -8.57
CA VAL A 135 -3.37 -16.54 -9.33
C VAL A 135 -2.36 -15.61 -8.70
N LYS A 136 -1.54 -14.96 -9.54
CA LYS A 136 -0.77 -13.77 -9.18
C LYS A 136 -1.26 -12.58 -9.98
N ALA A 137 -1.33 -11.43 -9.33
CA ALA A 137 -1.73 -10.19 -9.99
C ALA A 137 -0.97 -8.97 -9.44
N SER A 138 -0.89 -7.93 -10.25
CA SER A 138 -0.12 -6.71 -9.97
C SER A 138 -0.90 -5.46 -10.35
N THR A 139 -0.91 -4.46 -9.46
CA THR A 139 -1.57 -3.18 -9.74
C THR A 139 -0.75 -2.28 -10.67
N ILE A 140 0.58 -2.37 -10.62
CA ILE A 140 1.46 -1.46 -11.37
C ILE A 140 1.36 -1.66 -12.88
N ASN A 141 0.96 -2.87 -13.31
CA ASN A 141 0.75 -3.21 -14.71
C ASN A 141 -0.39 -2.40 -15.34
N LEU A 142 -1.33 -1.86 -14.55
CA LEU A 142 -2.34 -0.92 -15.06
C LEU A 142 -1.67 0.39 -15.52
N LEU A 143 -0.75 0.96 -14.74
CA LEU A 143 0.03 2.14 -15.15
C LEU A 143 1.01 1.83 -16.29
N ALA A 144 1.55 0.62 -16.32
CA ALA A 144 2.45 0.18 -17.39
C ALA A 144 1.71 0.06 -18.73
N LYS A 145 0.39 -0.11 -18.74
CA LYS A 145 -0.45 -0.17 -19.95
C LYS A 145 -0.97 1.18 -20.40
N THR A 146 -1.06 2.16 -19.50
CA THR A 146 -1.55 3.48 -19.85
C THR A 146 -0.52 4.22 -20.69
N LEU A 147 -0.75 4.28 -21.99
CA LEU A 147 0.07 5.10 -22.90
C LEU A 147 -0.31 6.57 -22.71
N SER A 148 0.68 7.38 -22.33
CA SER A 148 0.54 8.84 -22.26
C SER A 148 1.31 9.43 -23.46
N PRO A 149 0.70 10.31 -24.28
CA PRO A 149 1.38 10.93 -25.41
C PRO A 149 2.71 11.56 -24.96
N PRO A 150 3.78 11.46 -25.78
CA PRO A 150 5.05 12.06 -25.44
C PRO A 150 4.91 13.56 -25.27
N TYR A 151 5.65 14.13 -24.35
CA TYR A 151 5.58 15.55 -24.08
C TYR A 151 6.94 16.13 -23.71
N SER A 152 7.16 17.38 -24.13
CA SER A 152 8.37 18.13 -23.83
C SER A 152 7.98 19.45 -23.17
N ARG A 153 8.74 19.83 -22.14
CA ARG A 153 8.68 21.15 -21.52
C ARG A 153 10.06 21.78 -21.60
N ARG A 154 10.15 22.98 -22.19
CA ARG A 154 11.37 23.77 -22.22
C ARG A 154 11.50 24.62 -20.96
N GLY A 155 12.73 24.81 -20.49
CA GLY A 155 13.01 25.60 -19.30
C GLY A 155 12.71 24.86 -17.99
N SER A 156 12.74 25.61 -16.90
CA SER A 156 12.54 25.11 -15.53
C SER A 156 11.04 24.98 -15.23
N VAL A 157 10.57 23.77 -14.91
CA VAL A 157 9.15 23.50 -14.61
C VAL A 157 9.03 22.77 -13.29
N LEU A 158 8.00 23.12 -12.50
CA LEU A 158 7.70 22.47 -11.22
C LEU A 158 7.36 20.99 -11.41
N VAL A 159 7.90 20.15 -10.53
CA VAL A 159 7.72 18.70 -10.57
C VAL A 159 6.25 18.30 -10.37
N SER A 160 5.56 18.94 -9.42
CA SER A 160 4.13 18.70 -9.18
C SER A 160 3.29 19.01 -10.41
N SER A 161 3.59 20.07 -11.15
CA SER A 161 2.92 20.42 -12.41
C SER A 161 3.18 19.39 -13.51
N LEU A 162 4.41 18.87 -13.64
CA LEU A 162 4.73 17.81 -14.59
C LEU A 162 3.95 16.52 -14.30
N LEU A 163 3.88 16.12 -13.03
CA LEU A 163 3.13 14.95 -12.59
C LEU A 163 1.62 15.14 -12.79
N ALA A 164 1.08 16.34 -12.52
CA ALA A 164 -0.32 16.67 -12.76
C ALA A 164 -0.70 16.58 -14.25
N ASP A 165 0.16 17.08 -15.13
CA ASP A 165 -0.03 16.98 -16.58
C ASP A 165 -0.08 15.52 -17.06
N ILE A 166 0.85 14.67 -16.58
CA ILE A 166 0.87 13.24 -16.90
C ILE A 166 -0.40 12.55 -16.41
N CYS A 167 -0.78 12.78 -15.15
CA CYS A 167 -1.97 12.18 -14.55
C CYS A 167 -3.23 12.56 -15.32
N LYS A 168 -3.37 13.85 -15.69
CA LYS A 168 -4.49 14.33 -16.50
C LYS A 168 -4.58 13.63 -17.85
N ARG A 169 -3.46 13.45 -18.56
CA ARG A 169 -3.44 12.73 -19.85
C ARG A 169 -3.70 11.23 -19.71
N ALA A 170 -3.27 10.66 -18.59
CA ALA A 170 -3.46 9.25 -18.26
C ALA A 170 -4.85 8.94 -17.67
N GLY A 171 -5.69 9.95 -17.43
CA GLY A 171 -6.99 9.78 -16.77
C GLY A 171 -6.87 9.37 -15.30
N ILE A 172 -5.87 9.87 -14.58
CA ILE A 172 -5.57 9.52 -13.19
C ILE A 172 -5.77 10.77 -12.32
N ILE A 173 -6.36 10.60 -11.13
CA ILE A 173 -6.41 11.67 -10.13
C ILE A 173 -5.04 11.78 -9.46
N LEU A 174 -4.47 12.98 -9.44
CA LEU A 174 -3.26 13.23 -8.66
C LEU A 174 -3.63 13.66 -7.24
N VAL A 175 -3.04 12.99 -6.24
CA VAL A 175 -3.12 13.37 -4.83
C VAL A 175 -1.71 13.72 -4.35
N ASP A 176 -1.43 15.02 -4.30
CA ASP A 176 -0.15 15.55 -3.85
C ASP A 176 -0.13 15.78 -2.34
N HIS A 177 0.79 15.12 -1.64
CA HIS A 177 0.97 15.25 -0.19
C HIS A 177 2.04 16.28 0.20
N GLY A 178 2.68 16.97 -0.74
CA GLY A 178 3.69 17.99 -0.46
C GLY A 178 5.12 17.46 -0.31
N GLY A 179 6.04 18.23 0.29
CA GLY A 179 7.45 17.86 0.42
C GLY A 179 8.37 18.30 -0.73
N TRP A 180 7.89 19.19 -1.62
CA TRP A 180 8.59 19.51 -2.86
C TRP A 180 9.57 20.68 -2.78
N LYS A 181 9.47 21.59 -1.80
CA LYS A 181 10.35 22.79 -1.68
C LYS A 181 10.69 23.49 -3.01
N ASN A 182 9.68 23.71 -3.86
CA ASN A 182 9.83 24.31 -5.21
C ASN A 182 10.79 23.56 -6.16
N ARG A 183 10.92 22.23 -6.02
CA ARG A 183 11.73 21.41 -6.93
C ARG A 183 11.24 21.55 -8.37
N THR A 184 12.20 21.82 -9.26
CA THR A 184 11.97 21.90 -10.70
C THR A 184 12.81 20.89 -11.46
N LEU A 185 12.36 20.56 -12.67
CA LEU A 185 13.15 19.88 -13.68
C LEU A 185 13.32 20.80 -14.88
N THR A 186 14.50 20.77 -15.50
CA THR A 186 14.83 21.60 -16.66
C THR A 186 14.81 20.78 -17.93
N ASN A 187 14.16 21.29 -18.98
CA ASN A 187 14.11 20.66 -20.31
C ASN A 187 13.62 19.19 -20.27
N HIS A 188 12.58 18.93 -19.48
CA HIS A 188 12.06 17.58 -19.29
C HIS A 188 11.38 17.05 -20.57
N TYR A 189 11.72 15.82 -20.92
CA TYR A 189 11.08 15.05 -21.98
C TYR A 189 10.54 13.73 -21.40
N GLY A 190 9.24 13.52 -21.55
CA GLY A 190 8.53 12.31 -21.12
C GLY A 190 8.07 11.51 -22.32
N GLU A 191 8.40 10.22 -22.34
CA GLU A 191 7.98 9.27 -23.36
C GLU A 191 7.62 7.91 -22.73
N GLY A 192 6.93 7.08 -23.50
CA GLY A 192 6.47 5.77 -23.06
C GLY A 192 5.24 5.84 -22.17
N THR A 193 5.06 4.82 -21.33
CA THR A 193 3.87 4.62 -20.51
C THR A 193 3.80 5.61 -19.35
N ALA A 194 2.62 5.81 -18.77
CA ALA A 194 2.43 6.65 -17.60
C ALA A 194 3.38 6.22 -16.46
N LEU A 195 3.52 4.91 -16.23
CA LEU A 195 4.49 4.37 -15.27
C LEU A 195 5.91 4.84 -15.56
N THR A 196 6.35 4.76 -16.82
CA THR A 196 7.70 5.14 -17.24
C THR A 196 7.95 6.63 -16.99
N GLN A 197 7.00 7.48 -17.40
CA GLN A 197 7.10 8.93 -17.25
C GLN A 197 7.13 9.34 -15.76
N ILE A 198 6.19 8.82 -14.96
CA ILE A 198 6.12 9.06 -13.50
C ILE A 198 7.41 8.58 -12.83
N SER A 199 7.83 7.36 -13.13
CA SER A 199 9.04 6.75 -12.56
C SER A 199 10.30 7.55 -12.86
N LYS A 200 10.45 8.06 -14.09
CA LYS A 200 11.61 8.89 -14.49
C LYS A 200 11.65 10.17 -13.65
N ILE A 201 10.52 10.87 -13.49
CA ILE A 201 10.44 12.09 -12.69
C ILE A 201 10.73 11.80 -11.22
N ILE A 202 10.04 10.82 -10.63
CA ILE A 202 10.16 10.47 -9.22
C ILE A 202 11.60 10.05 -8.87
N ALA A 203 12.25 9.27 -9.74
CA ALA A 203 13.65 8.88 -9.57
C ALA A 203 14.60 10.09 -9.64
N ALA A 204 14.38 11.01 -10.58
CA ALA A 204 15.22 12.21 -10.75
C ALA A 204 15.21 13.12 -9.51
N VAL A 205 14.09 13.17 -8.79
CA VAL A 205 13.91 14.03 -7.61
C VAL A 205 14.01 13.28 -6.28
N LYS A 206 14.27 11.97 -6.32
CA LYS A 206 14.38 11.08 -5.15
C LYS A 206 13.11 11.08 -4.27
N SER A 207 11.96 11.01 -4.93
CA SER A 207 10.63 10.99 -4.29
C SER A 207 10.06 9.58 -4.18
N THR A 208 8.84 9.47 -3.63
CA THR A 208 8.05 8.24 -3.66
C THR A 208 6.62 8.46 -4.17
N PHE A 209 5.98 7.39 -4.62
CA PHE A 209 4.59 7.40 -5.08
C PHE A 209 3.89 6.08 -4.75
N ASN A 210 2.56 6.10 -4.77
CA ASN A 210 1.71 4.93 -4.68
C ASN A 210 0.54 5.07 -5.66
N TYR A 211 0.15 3.96 -6.30
CA TYR A 211 -0.96 3.94 -7.24
C TYR A 211 -2.09 3.08 -6.71
N ILE A 212 -3.29 3.66 -6.61
CA ILE A 212 -4.51 2.99 -6.18
C ILE A 212 -5.47 2.96 -7.36
N PRO A 213 -5.60 1.83 -8.07
CA PRO A 213 -6.49 1.75 -9.21
C PRO A 213 -7.95 1.60 -8.78
N PHE A 214 -8.87 2.09 -9.62
CA PHE A 214 -10.30 1.87 -9.43
C PHE A 214 -10.76 0.65 -10.26
N PRO A 215 -11.51 -0.30 -9.66
CA PRO A 215 -12.08 -1.42 -10.41
C PRO A 215 -12.96 -0.92 -11.54
N LEU A 216 -12.79 -1.50 -12.73
CA LEU A 216 -13.74 -1.28 -13.83
C LEU A 216 -15.05 -1.99 -13.51
N THR A 217 -16.16 -1.27 -13.59
CA THR A 217 -17.52 -1.82 -13.58
C THR A 217 -18.04 -1.95 -15.02
N GLU A 218 -19.06 -2.78 -15.24
CA GLU A 218 -19.61 -3.05 -16.58
C GLU A 218 -20.11 -1.79 -17.31
N ASN A 219 -20.40 -0.71 -16.56
CA ASN A 219 -20.81 0.58 -17.09
C ASN A 219 -19.64 1.53 -17.44
N ASP A 220 -18.39 1.19 -17.12
CA ASP A 220 -17.23 2.09 -17.21
C ASP A 220 -16.56 2.11 -18.59
N LYS A 221 -17.34 2.05 -19.68
CA LYS A 221 -16.81 2.23 -21.04
C LYS A 221 -16.34 3.68 -21.23
N GLY A 222 -15.05 3.93 -20.94
CA GLY A 222 -14.35 5.18 -21.26
C GLY A 222 -14.27 6.21 -20.14
N ILE A 223 -14.51 5.83 -18.88
CA ILE A 223 -14.49 6.79 -17.77
C ILE A 223 -13.06 6.92 -17.20
N SER A 224 -12.54 8.14 -17.30
CA SER A 224 -11.56 8.69 -16.38
C SER A 224 -12.32 9.17 -15.13
N PRO A 225 -11.86 8.87 -13.91
CA PRO A 225 -10.52 8.42 -13.60
C PRO A 225 -10.35 6.90 -13.46
N ILE A 226 -9.20 6.38 -13.89
CA ILE A 226 -8.84 4.95 -13.77
C ILE A 226 -8.17 4.60 -12.43
N GLY A 227 -7.92 5.61 -11.59
CA GLY A 227 -7.30 5.46 -10.27
C GLY A 227 -6.74 6.77 -9.73
N GLU A 228 -6.07 6.66 -8.58
CA GLU A 228 -5.37 7.72 -7.87
C GLU A 228 -3.87 7.47 -7.83
N LEU A 229 -3.08 8.50 -8.12
CA LEU A 229 -1.65 8.54 -7.88
C LEU A 229 -1.37 9.43 -6.68
N HIS A 230 -0.95 8.82 -5.57
CA HIS A 230 -0.42 9.55 -4.42
C HIS A 230 1.07 9.80 -4.61
N ILE A 231 1.51 11.05 -4.41
CA ILE A 231 2.92 11.44 -4.53
C ILE A 231 3.41 12.12 -3.26
N TRP A 232 4.67 11.88 -2.93
CA TRP A 232 5.35 12.51 -1.80
C TRP A 232 6.70 13.05 -2.25
N GLY A 233 6.91 14.35 -2.02
CA GLY A 233 8.17 15.03 -2.28
C GLY A 233 9.30 14.50 -1.40
N PRO A 234 10.57 14.75 -1.79
CA PRO A 234 11.73 14.22 -1.06
C PRO A 234 11.81 14.73 0.38
N HIS A 235 11.22 15.89 0.68
CA HIS A 235 11.23 16.51 2.01
C HIS A 235 9.88 16.38 2.73
N TYR A 236 9.00 15.47 2.31
CA TYR A 236 7.67 15.28 2.92
C TYR A 236 7.73 15.13 4.44
N ASN A 237 8.76 14.48 4.93
CA ASN A 237 8.90 14.22 6.35
C ASN A 237 9.54 15.37 7.14
N GLU A 238 10.20 16.31 6.47
CA GLU A 238 10.78 17.51 7.11
C GLU A 238 9.73 18.61 7.29
N GLU A 239 8.69 18.63 6.45
CA GLU A 239 7.64 19.66 6.50
C GLU A 239 6.55 19.36 7.55
N ARG A 240 6.55 18.16 8.16
CA ARG A 240 5.65 17.78 9.26
C ARG A 240 6.20 18.20 10.62
N ASP A 241 6.65 19.45 10.72
CA ASP A 241 7.35 19.91 11.92
C ASP A 241 6.46 20.29 13.11
N ASP A 242 5.15 20.44 12.89
CA ASP A 242 4.20 20.91 13.91
C ASP A 242 3.60 19.73 14.70
N GLU A 243 4.17 19.45 15.88
CA GLU A 243 3.73 18.40 16.81
C GLU A 243 2.24 18.53 17.20
N GLU A 244 1.73 19.77 17.32
CA GLU A 244 0.31 20.03 17.61
C GLU A 244 -0.62 19.62 16.47
N GLN A 245 -0.20 19.80 15.20
CA GLN A 245 -1.03 19.43 14.06
C GLN A 245 -1.13 17.91 13.91
N ILE A 246 -0.05 17.19 14.20
CA ILE A 246 -0.01 15.72 14.18
C ILE A 246 -0.86 15.13 15.31
N LYS A 247 -0.75 15.65 16.54
CA LYS A 247 -1.53 15.17 17.69
C LYS A 247 -3.03 15.47 17.54
N ASN A 248 -3.39 16.53 16.82
CA ASN A 248 -4.77 16.92 16.56
C ASN A 248 -5.34 16.38 15.24
N ASP A 249 -4.55 15.68 14.42
CA ASP A 249 -5.05 15.03 13.21
C ASP A 249 -5.79 13.75 13.59
N GLN A 250 -7.10 13.89 13.82
CA GLN A 250 -8.01 12.80 14.15
C GLN A 250 -8.08 11.71 13.06
N ASN A 251 -7.50 11.94 11.88
CA ASN A 251 -7.49 10.96 10.79
C ASN A 251 -6.30 10.00 10.84
N ILE A 252 -5.34 10.18 11.76
CA ILE A 252 -4.19 9.28 11.89
C ILE A 252 -4.66 8.00 12.61
N PRO A 253 -4.55 6.81 11.99
CA PRO A 253 -4.94 5.57 12.63
C PRO A 253 -4.10 5.27 13.88
N ILE A 254 -4.77 5.04 15.00
CA ILE A 254 -4.13 4.57 16.25
C ILE A 254 -4.08 3.04 16.24
N ILE A 255 -2.90 2.49 16.48
CA ILE A 255 -2.59 1.07 16.58
C ILE A 255 -2.15 0.79 18.02
N SER A 256 -2.94 -0.02 18.71
CA SER A 256 -2.82 -0.33 20.14
C SER A 256 -3.45 -1.70 20.40
N SER A 257 -3.28 -2.24 21.61
CA SER A 257 -4.01 -3.46 22.01
C SER A 257 -5.54 -3.28 21.89
N ALA A 258 -6.05 -2.07 22.17
CA ALA A 258 -7.47 -1.75 22.07
C ALA A 258 -7.97 -1.65 20.62
N THR A 259 -7.09 -1.33 19.67
CA THR A 259 -7.44 -1.15 18.24
C THR A 259 -7.02 -2.33 17.36
N GLY A 260 -6.63 -3.45 17.98
CA GLY A 260 -6.40 -4.73 17.30
C GLY A 260 -4.94 -5.13 17.12
N MET A 261 -3.97 -4.44 17.72
CA MET A 261 -2.56 -4.85 17.69
C MET A 261 -2.38 -6.23 18.34
N ILE A 262 -1.64 -7.09 17.67
CA ILE A 262 -1.35 -8.46 18.10
C ILE A 262 0.09 -8.50 18.59
N GLY A 263 0.28 -8.85 19.85
CA GLY A 263 1.60 -8.82 20.48
C GLY A 263 2.13 -7.39 20.65
N TYR A 264 3.45 -7.23 20.54
CA TYR A 264 4.14 -5.95 20.62
C TYR A 264 4.87 -5.64 19.31
N PRO A 265 5.09 -4.36 18.96
CA PRO A 265 5.91 -4.01 17.81
C PRO A 265 7.35 -4.52 17.98
N GLU A 266 7.95 -4.96 16.89
CA GLU A 266 9.39 -5.23 16.86
C GLU A 266 10.12 -3.98 16.38
N TYR A 267 11.22 -3.65 17.05
CA TYR A 267 12.02 -2.46 16.79
C TYR A 267 13.35 -2.88 16.17
N SER A 268 13.71 -2.27 15.04
CA SER A 268 14.94 -2.56 14.30
C SER A 268 15.54 -1.26 13.73
N PRO A 269 16.84 -1.19 13.40
CA PRO A 269 17.44 0.04 12.88
C PRO A 269 16.75 0.64 11.65
N SER A 270 16.04 -0.17 10.85
CA SER A 270 15.26 0.26 9.68
C SER A 270 13.88 0.84 10.03
N GLY A 271 13.38 0.62 11.25
CA GLY A 271 12.09 1.11 11.74
C GLY A 271 11.39 0.10 12.64
N ILE A 272 10.06 0.04 12.58
CA ILE A 272 9.27 -0.93 13.34
C ILE A 272 8.50 -1.85 12.40
N ASN A 273 8.19 -3.04 12.89
CA ASN A 273 7.16 -3.88 12.29
C ASN A 273 6.14 -4.27 13.37
N PHE A 274 4.92 -4.60 12.96
CA PHE A 274 3.88 -5.07 13.87
C PHE A 274 2.79 -5.84 13.14
N PHE A 275 2.03 -6.63 13.90
CA PHE A 275 0.80 -7.27 13.47
C PHE A 275 -0.43 -6.60 14.10
N THR A 276 -1.51 -6.52 13.35
CA THR A 276 -2.83 -6.11 13.83
C THR A 276 -3.91 -6.98 13.17
N LEU A 277 -5.12 -7.02 13.76
CA LEU A 277 -6.33 -7.42 13.05
C LEU A 277 -6.45 -6.65 11.74
N PHE A 278 -7.18 -7.19 10.76
CA PHE A 278 -7.32 -6.60 9.44
C PHE A 278 -7.71 -5.11 9.47
N ARG A 279 -6.83 -4.25 8.94
CA ARG A 279 -6.98 -2.79 8.86
C ARG A 279 -6.89 -2.30 7.41
N PRO A 280 -8.02 -2.24 6.67
CA PRO A 280 -8.04 -1.77 5.28
C PRO A 280 -7.80 -0.26 5.14
N ASP A 281 -7.92 0.49 6.25
CA ASP A 281 -7.69 1.93 6.32
C ASP A 281 -6.20 2.31 6.25
N LEU A 282 -5.30 1.35 6.51
CA LEU A 282 -3.86 1.60 6.40
C LEU A 282 -3.43 1.75 4.94
N SER A 283 -2.56 2.73 4.69
CA SER A 283 -2.08 3.06 3.35
C SER A 283 -0.58 3.33 3.36
N PHE A 284 0.05 3.02 2.23
CA PHE A 284 1.47 3.28 2.02
C PHE A 284 1.80 4.75 2.26
N TYR A 285 2.84 5.02 3.05
CA TYR A 285 3.36 6.36 3.36
C TYR A 285 2.36 7.33 4.01
N LYS A 286 1.20 6.85 4.47
CA LYS A 286 0.30 7.61 5.35
C LYS A 286 0.62 7.27 6.81
N PRO A 287 0.87 8.27 7.66
CA PRO A 287 1.30 8.00 9.03
C PRO A 287 0.29 7.20 9.85
N VAL A 288 0.82 6.44 10.79
CA VAL A 288 0.08 5.72 11.83
C VAL A 288 0.65 6.08 13.19
N TYR A 289 -0.20 6.06 14.21
CA TYR A 289 0.20 6.22 15.61
C TYR A 289 0.24 4.85 16.29
N ILE A 290 1.33 4.53 16.98
CA ILE A 290 1.57 3.28 17.69
C ILE A 290 1.59 3.58 19.17
N ASP A 291 0.58 3.09 19.86
CA ASP A 291 0.44 3.10 21.30
C ASP A 291 0.77 1.70 21.84
N SER A 292 2.02 1.54 22.30
CA SER A 292 2.53 0.28 22.86
C SER A 292 3.03 0.52 24.28
N ALA A 293 2.63 -0.36 25.20
CA ALA A 293 3.10 -0.35 26.58
C ALA A 293 4.59 -0.72 26.73
N TYR A 294 5.20 -1.31 25.68
CA TYR A 294 6.60 -1.73 25.70
C TYR A 294 7.40 -1.07 24.57
N ILE A 295 8.51 -0.44 24.96
CA ILE A 295 9.53 0.12 24.07
C ILE A 295 10.89 -0.31 24.62
N PRO A 296 11.77 -0.96 23.83
CA PRO A 296 13.09 -1.36 24.30
C PRO A 296 13.93 -0.17 24.77
N GLY A 297 14.69 -0.35 25.87
CA GLY A 297 15.55 0.70 26.42
C GLY A 297 16.57 1.27 25.41
N ALA A 298 17.12 0.41 24.54
CA ALA A 298 18.05 0.79 23.48
C ALA A 298 17.47 1.85 22.53
N TRP A 299 16.15 1.81 22.36
CA TRP A 299 15.43 2.75 21.52
C TRP A 299 15.17 4.07 22.23
N GLN A 300 15.14 4.12 23.56
CA GLN A 300 14.91 5.36 24.32
C GLN A 300 16.03 6.39 24.10
N LEU A 301 15.68 7.68 24.17
CA LEU A 301 16.66 8.77 24.10
C LEU A 301 17.63 8.73 25.28
N VAL A 302 18.89 9.03 24.98
CA VAL A 302 19.85 9.40 26.02
C VAL A 302 19.54 10.83 26.45
N LYS A 303 19.30 11.03 27.75
CA LYS A 303 18.98 12.35 28.33
C LYS A 303 20.04 13.39 27.91
N GLY A 304 19.60 14.47 27.27
CA GLY A 304 20.48 15.55 26.80
C GLY A 304 21.21 15.29 25.49
N ALA A 305 20.99 14.14 24.84
CA ALA A 305 21.57 13.81 23.53
C ALA A 305 20.49 13.80 22.43
N LYS A 306 20.93 14.02 21.18
CA LYS A 306 20.12 13.78 19.97
C LYS A 306 20.30 12.36 19.44
N THR A 307 20.55 11.40 20.34
CA THR A 307 20.82 10.01 19.99
C THR A 307 20.07 9.07 20.93
N ASN A 308 19.67 7.91 20.43
CA ASN A 308 19.27 6.80 21.30
C ASN A 308 20.52 6.13 21.91
N GLN A 309 20.31 5.12 22.76
CA GLN A 309 21.40 4.38 23.40
C GLN A 309 22.27 3.62 22.39
N ASP A 310 21.73 3.30 21.21
CA ASP A 310 22.47 2.71 20.08
C ASP A 310 23.25 3.74 19.23
N GLY A 311 23.27 5.02 19.61
CA GLY A 311 24.02 6.07 18.92
C GLY A 311 23.39 6.55 17.60
N GLN A 312 22.16 6.12 17.27
CA GLN A 312 21.43 6.60 16.11
C GLN A 312 21.02 8.05 16.30
N LYS A 313 21.30 8.91 15.32
CA LYS A 313 20.83 10.30 15.35
C LYS A 313 19.30 10.35 15.29
N ILE A 314 18.70 11.00 16.28
CA ILE A 314 17.29 11.32 16.39
C ILE A 314 17.16 12.81 16.13
N GLN A 315 16.54 13.17 15.01
CA GLN A 315 16.58 14.55 14.53
C GLN A 315 15.68 15.49 15.35
N ALA A 316 14.59 14.94 15.88
CA ALA A 316 13.73 15.60 16.84
C ALA A 316 13.67 14.78 18.12
N ALA A 317 14.24 15.33 19.20
CA ALA A 317 14.42 14.66 20.49
C ALA A 317 13.11 14.22 21.17
N ASN A 318 11.94 14.48 20.57
CA ASN A 318 10.63 14.12 21.11
C ASN A 318 9.79 13.28 20.14
N LYS A 319 10.15 13.17 18.85
CA LYS A 319 9.21 12.69 17.81
C LYS A 319 9.19 11.19 17.57
N ASN A 320 10.20 10.46 18.00
CA ASN A 320 10.35 9.03 17.62
C ASN A 320 9.76 8.04 18.63
N PHE A 321 9.30 8.53 19.79
CA PHE A 321 8.64 7.72 20.83
C PHE A 321 7.17 8.09 21.02
N ASP A 322 6.75 9.22 20.45
CA ASP A 322 5.36 9.68 20.40
C ASP A 322 4.54 8.85 19.39
N GLY A 323 4.90 7.59 19.12
CA GLY A 323 4.08 6.65 18.35
C GLY A 323 3.95 6.90 16.85
N LEU A 324 4.49 7.96 16.23
CA LEU A 324 4.22 8.23 14.80
C LEU A 324 5.18 7.51 13.83
N TRP A 325 4.62 6.69 12.92
CA TRP A 325 5.38 5.87 11.98
C TRP A 325 4.83 5.93 10.55
N LEU A 326 5.70 5.73 9.54
CA LEU A 326 5.30 5.74 8.13
C LEU A 326 5.37 4.32 7.54
N PRO A 327 4.23 3.70 7.17
CA PRO A 327 4.19 2.41 6.49
C PRO A 327 4.95 2.44 5.16
N LYS A 328 5.84 1.47 4.98
CA LYS A 328 6.57 1.17 3.73
C LYS A 328 6.10 -0.11 3.08
N ARG A 329 5.58 -1.04 3.87
CA ARG A 329 5.00 -2.29 3.42
C ARG A 329 3.80 -2.63 4.26
N ILE A 330 2.72 -3.05 3.62
CA ILE A 330 1.50 -3.50 4.27
C ILE A 330 1.12 -4.82 3.61
N ASP A 331 1.11 -5.91 4.38
CA ASP A 331 0.68 -7.21 3.90
C ASP A 331 -0.66 -7.57 4.55
N TYR A 332 -1.64 -7.94 3.73
CA TYR A 332 -2.89 -8.52 4.20
C TYR A 332 -2.84 -10.03 4.00
N TYR A 333 -3.11 -10.75 5.08
CA TYR A 333 -3.40 -12.18 5.06
C TYR A 333 -4.90 -12.30 5.26
N LEU A 334 -5.60 -12.87 4.29
CA LEU A 334 -7.05 -13.02 4.33
C LEU A 334 -7.43 -14.42 3.86
N THR A 335 -8.33 -15.08 4.59
CA THR A 335 -8.86 -16.38 4.19
C THR A 335 -10.35 -16.51 4.47
N SER A 336 -11.06 -17.28 3.63
CA SER A 336 -12.43 -17.72 3.92
C SER A 336 -12.50 -19.01 4.74
N GLU A 337 -11.37 -19.66 5.01
CA GLU A 337 -11.30 -20.83 5.88
C GLU A 337 -11.41 -20.40 7.35
N VAL A 338 -12.14 -21.20 8.14
CA VAL A 338 -12.13 -21.05 9.59
C VAL A 338 -10.75 -21.51 10.07
N ALA A 339 -10.04 -20.64 10.79
CA ALA A 339 -8.76 -21.01 11.40
C ALA A 339 -8.93 -22.29 12.23
N ASP A 340 -7.98 -23.22 12.08
CA ASP A 340 -7.85 -24.31 13.05
C ASP A 340 -7.60 -23.68 14.43
N PRO A 341 -8.47 -23.93 15.44
CA PRO A 341 -8.33 -23.32 16.77
C PRO A 341 -7.02 -23.68 17.48
N VAL A 342 -6.27 -24.68 17.00
CA VAL A 342 -4.99 -25.10 17.57
C VAL A 342 -3.77 -24.45 16.87
N ALA A 343 -3.98 -23.77 15.74
CA ALA A 343 -2.90 -23.27 14.88
C ALA A 343 -2.80 -21.73 14.83
N PHE A 344 -2.85 -21.06 15.98
CA PHE A 344 -2.30 -19.70 16.06
C PHE A 344 -0.78 -19.80 15.81
N LYS A 345 -0.39 -19.67 14.55
CA LYS A 345 1.00 -19.47 14.14
C LYS A 345 1.14 -17.99 13.81
N PRO A 346 1.77 -17.18 14.69
CA PRO A 346 2.10 -15.80 14.38
C PRO A 346 3.06 -15.67 13.17
N ASP A 347 3.67 -16.78 12.77
CA ASP A 347 4.86 -16.80 11.90
C ASP A 347 4.56 -17.21 10.45
N GLY A 348 3.29 -17.36 10.01
CA GLY A 348 3.07 -17.83 8.65
C GLY A 348 1.65 -17.83 8.08
N PRO A 349 1.54 -18.03 6.75
CA PRO A 349 0.31 -17.94 5.96
C PRO A 349 -0.72 -19.07 6.21
N ASP A 350 -0.42 -20.02 7.10
CA ASP A 350 -1.21 -21.24 7.29
C ASP A 350 -2.21 -21.16 8.46
N GLY A 351 -2.16 -20.10 9.28
CA GLY A 351 -3.16 -19.80 10.30
C GLY A 351 -4.25 -18.91 9.70
N GLY A 352 -5.52 -19.35 9.79
CA GLY A 352 -6.65 -18.74 9.08
C GLY A 352 -7.04 -17.33 9.52
N ASN A 353 -6.20 -16.35 9.22
CA ASN A 353 -6.21 -15.10 9.96
C ASN A 353 -6.45 -13.90 9.07
N TRP A 354 -7.43 -13.08 9.45
CA TRP A 354 -7.68 -11.75 8.90
C TRP A 354 -6.78 -10.74 9.58
N PHE A 355 -5.50 -10.74 9.19
CA PHE A 355 -4.45 -9.91 9.80
C PHE A 355 -3.84 -8.94 8.81
N THR A 356 -3.22 -7.91 9.36
CA THR A 356 -2.40 -6.94 8.65
C THR A 356 -1.03 -6.90 9.31
N TYR A 357 0.00 -7.21 8.53
CA TYR A 357 1.39 -6.97 8.89
C TYR A 357 1.83 -5.64 8.29
N VAL A 358 2.58 -4.85 9.04
CA VAL A 358 3.05 -3.54 8.60
C VAL A 358 4.52 -3.38 8.93
N GLU A 359 5.31 -2.99 7.95
CA GLU A 359 6.66 -2.45 8.16
C GLU A 359 6.60 -0.94 8.01
N CYS A 360 7.05 -0.23 9.04
CA CYS A 360 7.15 1.21 9.03
C CYS A 360 8.60 1.67 9.14
N GLN A 361 8.88 2.83 8.55
CA GLN A 361 10.06 3.60 8.88
C GLN A 361 9.73 4.70 9.89
N ARG A 362 10.78 5.22 10.54
CA ARG A 362 10.66 6.49 11.27
C ARG A 362 10.29 7.61 10.31
N SER A 363 9.45 8.52 10.77
CA SER A 363 9.10 9.72 10.00
C SER A 363 10.34 10.56 9.73
N ASP A 364 11.26 10.72 10.68
CA ASP A 364 12.43 11.61 10.55
C ASP A 364 13.59 11.12 9.64
N VAL A 365 13.57 9.88 9.15
CA VAL A 365 14.67 9.28 8.34
C VAL A 365 14.32 9.11 6.85
N SER A 366 13.52 10.00 6.27
CA SER A 366 13.26 10.00 4.82
C SER A 366 14.58 9.97 4.01
N PRO A 367 14.65 9.25 2.87
CA PRO A 367 15.88 9.05 2.10
C PRO A 367 16.51 10.30 1.46
N ALA A 368 16.06 11.51 1.80
CA ALA A 368 16.63 12.77 1.35
C ALA A 368 16.97 13.76 2.47
N TYR A 369 17.15 13.30 3.71
CA TYR A 369 17.71 14.16 4.76
C TYR A 369 19.18 14.50 4.47
N VAL A 370 19.42 15.75 4.09
CA VAL A 370 20.74 16.37 4.22
C VAL A 370 20.71 17.16 5.54
N PRO A 371 21.57 16.85 6.53
CA PRO A 371 21.66 17.65 7.73
C PRO A 371 21.85 19.12 7.36
N LYS A 372 21.05 20.02 7.94
CA LYS A 372 21.38 21.45 7.95
C LYS A 372 22.67 21.59 8.77
N ASP A 373 23.82 21.58 8.12
CA ASP A 373 24.98 22.24 8.71
C ASP A 373 24.59 23.71 8.82
N LYS A 374 24.39 24.19 10.06
CA LYS A 374 24.33 25.63 10.30
C LYS A 374 25.61 26.21 9.70
N PRO A 375 25.55 27.30 8.92
CA PRO A 375 26.74 28.07 8.63
C PRO A 375 27.41 28.36 9.98
N LYS A 376 28.68 27.96 10.16
CA LYS A 376 29.47 28.53 11.23
C LYS A 376 29.46 30.03 10.98
N ASP A 377 28.85 30.79 11.88
CA ASP A 377 29.05 32.24 11.93
C ASP A 377 30.54 32.46 12.14
N ASP A 378 31.25 32.69 11.05
CA ASP A 378 32.68 33.02 11.02
C ASP A 378 32.83 34.51 11.38
N LYS A 379 32.32 34.88 12.55
CA LYS A 379 32.37 36.24 13.11
C LYS A 379 33.30 36.40 14.31
N ASP A 380 34.12 35.39 14.63
CA ASP A 380 35.14 35.50 15.69
C ASP A 380 36.56 35.14 15.20
N LYS A 381 36.96 35.73 14.06
CA LYS A 381 38.39 35.93 13.73
C LYS A 381 38.65 37.36 13.28
N LYS A 382 38.44 38.30 14.20
CA LYS A 382 39.23 39.52 14.29
C LYS A 382 39.56 39.78 15.75
N LYS A 383 40.77 39.37 16.15
CA LYS A 383 41.64 40.11 17.07
C LYS A 383 43.06 39.61 16.90
#